data_AF-A0A931GHH1-F1
#
_entry.id   AF-A0A931GHH1-F1
#
_cell.length_a   1.000
_cell.length_b   1.000
_cell.length_c   1.000
_cell.angle_alpha   90.00
_cell.angle_beta   90.00
_cell.angle_gamma   90.00
#
_symmetry.space_group_name_H-M   'P 1'
#
loop_
_entity.id
_entity.type
_entity.pdbx_description
1 polymer ?
#
loop_
_entity_poly.entity_id
_entity_poly.type
_entity_poly.pdbx_seq_one_letter_code
_entity_poly.pdbx_strand_id
1 'polypeptide(L)'
;MFSPAGRLPDAWKSPVTVLRSGGRDDKGNPLEDQEIPRGRLLVAPRATNDPVDRSDVADVTAVLYDEDTTFRYYSTDRIRIDAPNRMAGTWQVDGRPGEWPAGSEVGLVMG
;
A
#
# COMPACT_ATOMS: atom_id res chain seq x y z
N MET A 1 -13.26 16.63 12.36
CA MET A 1 -11.90 16.14 12.04
C MET A 1 -11.59 16.55 10.61
N PHE A 2 -10.47 17.22 10.35
CA PHE A 2 -10.08 17.63 9.00
C PHE A 2 -9.44 16.42 8.30
N SER A 3 -10.05 15.95 7.20
CA SER A 3 -9.52 14.88 6.35
C SER A 3 -9.18 15.50 4.99
N PRO A 4 -7.88 15.66 4.68
CA PRO A 4 -7.44 16.17 3.38
C PRO A 4 -7.93 15.29 2.22
N ALA A 5 -7.96 13.96 2.37
CA ALA A 5 -8.41 13.06 1.31
C ALA A 5 -9.94 13.01 1.17
N GLY A 6 -10.69 13.43 2.21
CA GLY A 6 -12.13 13.63 2.16
C GLY A 6 -12.57 14.70 1.15
N ARG A 7 -11.67 15.63 0.79
CA ARG A 7 -11.91 16.65 -0.24
C ARG A 7 -11.50 16.20 -1.66
N LEU A 8 -10.77 15.10 -1.78
CA LEU A 8 -10.35 14.59 -3.09
C LEU A 8 -11.52 13.88 -3.78
N PRO A 9 -11.65 14.00 -5.11
CA PRO A 9 -12.68 13.30 -5.86
C PRO A 9 -12.64 11.80 -5.59
N ASP A 10 -13.81 11.19 -5.42
CA ASP A 10 -13.90 9.74 -5.22
C ASP A 10 -13.35 8.95 -6.41
N ALA A 11 -13.40 9.54 -7.61
CA ALA A 11 -12.80 8.97 -8.82
C ALA A 11 -11.26 8.85 -8.75
N TRP A 12 -10.60 9.53 -7.81
CA TRP A 12 -9.15 9.41 -7.60
C TRP A 12 -8.80 8.35 -6.57
N LYS A 13 -9.80 7.81 -5.87
CA LYS A 13 -9.63 6.79 -4.86
C LYS A 13 -9.78 5.43 -5.50
N SER A 14 -9.09 4.44 -4.97
CA SER A 14 -9.08 3.08 -5.52
C SER A 14 -9.43 2.05 -4.46
N PRO A 15 -10.18 1.02 -4.85
CA PRO A 15 -10.28 -0.19 -4.06
C PRO A 15 -8.92 -0.88 -4.05
N VAL A 16 -8.56 -1.36 -2.87
CA VAL A 16 -7.29 -2.00 -2.58
C VAL A 16 -7.59 -3.23 -1.73
N THR A 17 -6.87 -4.33 -1.94
CA THR A 17 -6.91 -5.48 -1.04
C THR A 17 -5.54 -5.67 -0.42
N VAL A 18 -5.48 -5.75 0.90
CA VAL A 18 -4.26 -6.12 1.62
C VAL A 18 -4.19 -7.64 1.66
N LEU A 19 -3.13 -8.20 1.09
CA LEU A 19 -2.80 -9.62 1.11
C LEU A 19 -1.79 -9.85 2.22
N ARG A 20 -2.25 -10.41 3.33
CA ARG A 20 -1.45 -10.61 4.54
C ARG A 20 -1.20 -12.09 4.75
N SER A 21 0.06 -12.48 4.92
CA SER A 21 0.32 -13.87 5.29
C SER A 21 -0.19 -14.15 6.69
N GLY A 22 -0.88 -15.28 6.86
CA GLY A 22 -1.40 -15.70 8.16
C GLY A 22 -0.30 -15.98 9.20
N GLY A 23 0.95 -16.18 8.74
CA GLY A 23 2.06 -16.56 9.61
C GLY A 23 2.08 -18.05 9.89
N ARG A 24 2.41 -18.44 11.13
CA ARG A 24 2.44 -19.85 11.57
C ARG A 24 1.73 -20.01 12.91
N ASP A 25 1.12 -21.17 13.12
CA ASP A 25 0.55 -21.56 14.41
C ASP A 25 1.65 -21.95 15.43
N ASP A 26 1.26 -22.24 16.67
CA ASP A 26 2.16 -22.65 17.76
C ASP A 26 2.93 -23.96 17.47
N LYS A 27 2.53 -24.70 16.42
CA LYS A 27 3.17 -25.94 15.96
C LYS A 27 4.05 -25.71 14.72
N GLY A 28 4.15 -24.46 14.25
CA GLY A 28 4.92 -24.09 13.07
C GLY A 28 4.21 -24.37 11.73
N ASN A 29 2.92 -24.74 11.72
CA ASN A 29 2.16 -24.91 10.48
C ASN A 29 1.80 -23.54 9.90
N PRO A 30 1.87 -23.36 8.58
CA PRO A 30 1.44 -22.11 7.95
C PRO A 30 -0.05 -21.88 8.20
N LEU A 31 -0.40 -20.65 8.58
CA LEU A 31 -1.77 -20.17 8.64
C LEU A 31 -2.19 -19.64 7.26
N GLU A 32 -3.49 -19.67 6.99
CA GLU A 32 -4.03 -19.18 5.71
C GLU A 32 -3.76 -17.69 5.52
N ASP A 33 -3.41 -17.32 4.29
CA ASP A 33 -3.29 -15.93 3.89
C ASP A 33 -4.67 -15.24 3.98
N GLN A 34 -4.66 -13.98 4.39
CA GLN A 34 -5.84 -13.16 4.54
C GLN A 34 -5.91 -12.12 3.41
N GLU A 35 -7.08 -12.03 2.78
CA GLU A 35 -7.42 -10.92 1.88
C GLU A 35 -8.30 -9.92 2.63
N ILE A 36 -7.77 -8.75 2.94
CA ILE A 36 -8.45 -7.71 3.71
C ILE A 36 -8.83 -6.58 2.75
N PRO A 37 -10.11 -6.48 2.34
CA PRO A 37 -10.54 -5.42 1.42
C PRO A 37 -10.48 -4.05 2.12
N ARG A 38 -9.95 -3.07 1.40
CA ARG A 38 -9.84 -1.66 1.78
C ARG A 38 -10.43 -0.82 0.65
N GLY A 39 -11.49 -0.08 0.96
CA GLY A 39 -12.16 0.77 -0.02
C GLY A 39 -11.60 2.18 -0.03
N ARG A 40 -11.60 2.82 -1.21
CA ARG A 40 -11.50 4.28 -1.37
C ARG A 40 -10.18 4.87 -0.83
N LEU A 41 -9.05 4.22 -1.11
CA LEU A 41 -7.73 4.71 -0.72
C LEU A 41 -7.08 5.56 -1.82
N LEU A 42 -6.21 6.50 -1.44
CA LEU A 42 -5.44 7.26 -2.44
C LEU A 42 -4.17 6.48 -2.79
N VAL A 43 -3.92 6.29 -4.07
CA VAL A 43 -2.68 5.72 -4.59
C VAL A 43 -2.04 6.76 -5.50
N ALA A 44 -0.79 7.12 -5.22
CA ALA A 44 -0.03 8.07 -6.02
C ALA A 44 1.33 7.49 -6.42
N PRO A 45 1.89 7.87 -7.59
CA PRO A 45 3.27 7.53 -7.91
C PRO A 45 4.21 8.21 -6.92
N ARG A 46 5.28 7.51 -6.54
CA ARG A 46 6.37 8.06 -5.74
C ARG A 46 7.55 8.29 -6.69
N ALA A 47 8.12 9.49 -6.67
CA ALA A 47 9.34 9.75 -7.43
C ALA A 47 10.53 9.22 -6.61
N THR A 48 11.42 8.47 -7.25
CA THR A 48 12.75 8.17 -6.71
C THR A 48 13.62 9.43 -6.81
N ASN A 49 14.58 9.59 -5.90
CA ASN A 49 15.65 10.59 -6.07
C ASN A 49 16.37 10.33 -7.40
N ASP A 50 16.85 11.40 -8.05
CA ASP A 50 17.61 11.32 -9.30
C ASP A 50 18.65 10.19 -9.24
N PRO A 51 18.66 9.26 -10.21
CA PRO A 51 19.61 8.17 -10.21
C PRO A 51 21.02 8.74 -10.33
N VAL A 52 21.82 8.60 -9.27
CA VAL A 52 23.25 8.98 -9.25
C VAL A 52 24.07 8.00 -10.10
N ASP A 53 23.50 6.84 -10.45
CA ASP A 53 24.14 5.79 -11.23
C ASP A 53 23.26 5.38 -12.42
N ARG A 54 23.89 5.17 -13.58
CA ARG A 54 23.23 4.91 -14.88
C ARG A 54 22.73 3.47 -14.99
N SER A 55 21.99 2.99 -14.01
CA SER A 55 21.31 1.70 -14.06
C SER A 55 19.90 1.91 -14.59
N ASP A 56 19.58 1.32 -15.75
CA ASP A 56 18.29 1.42 -16.47
C ASP A 56 17.09 0.76 -15.75
N VAL A 57 17.19 0.48 -14.45
CA VAL A 57 16.06 -0.07 -13.68
C VAL A 57 15.24 1.11 -13.17
N ALA A 58 14.23 1.49 -13.96
CA ALA A 58 13.17 2.37 -13.45
C ALA A 58 12.37 1.60 -12.39
N ASP A 59 12.78 1.73 -11.13
CA ASP A 59 12.00 1.21 -10.00
C ASP A 59 10.68 1.98 -9.94
N VAL A 60 9.61 1.37 -10.46
CA VAL A 60 8.27 1.93 -10.33
C VAL A 60 7.88 1.83 -8.86
N THR A 61 7.73 2.97 -8.21
CA THR A 61 7.32 3.05 -6.81
C THR A 61 6.01 3.82 -6.68
N ALA A 62 5.25 3.48 -5.67
CA ALA A 62 3.99 4.12 -5.34
C ALA A 62 3.91 4.42 -3.84
N VAL A 63 2.92 5.24 -3.49
CA VAL A 63 2.55 5.49 -2.11
C VAL A 63 1.03 5.34 -1.97
N LEU A 64 0.63 4.61 -0.94
CA LEU A 64 -0.76 4.44 -0.52
C LEU A 64 -1.01 5.32 0.70
N TYR A 65 -2.09 6.08 0.67
CA TYR A 65 -2.61 6.81 1.82
C TYR A 65 -3.94 6.23 2.26
N ASP A 66 -4.03 5.91 3.56
CA ASP A 66 -5.23 5.41 4.21
C ASP A 66 -5.52 6.28 5.43
N GLU A 67 -6.73 6.85 5.51
CA GLU A 67 -7.12 7.74 6.62
C GLU A 67 -7.70 6.97 7.82
N ASP A 68 -7.85 5.66 7.71
CA ASP A 68 -8.26 4.82 8.83
C ASP A 68 -7.11 4.68 9.83
N THR A 69 -7.22 5.40 10.94
CA THR A 69 -6.25 5.38 12.03
C THR A 69 -6.28 4.11 12.87
N THR A 70 -7.22 3.19 12.60
CA THR A 70 -7.36 1.92 13.34
C THR A 70 -6.78 0.74 12.59
N PHE A 71 -6.63 0.86 11.28
CA PHE A 71 -6.04 -0.17 10.45
C PHE A 71 -4.52 -0.08 10.48
N ARG A 72 -3.86 -1.24 10.64
CA ARG A 72 -2.40 -1.32 10.68
C ARG A 72 -1.87 -2.12 9.51
N TYR A 73 -0.95 -1.50 8.78
CA TYR A 73 -0.16 -2.13 7.73
C TYR A 73 1.13 -2.72 8.31
N TYR A 74 1.59 -3.83 7.75
CA TYR A 74 2.89 -4.43 8.08
C TYR A 74 3.78 -4.45 6.84
N SER A 75 5.10 -4.44 7.07
CA SER A 75 6.11 -4.48 5.99
C SER A 75 6.06 -5.78 5.17
N THR A 76 5.44 -6.82 5.72
CA THR A 76 5.26 -8.12 5.04
C THR A 76 3.97 -8.20 4.23
N ASP A 77 3.13 -7.17 4.27
CA ASP A 77 1.91 -7.14 3.48
C ASP A 77 2.23 -6.98 1.99
N ARG A 78 1.36 -7.54 1.14
CA ARG A 78 1.27 -7.17 -0.26
C ARG A 78 -0.02 -6.43 -0.52
N ILE A 79 -0.02 -5.51 -1.46
CA ILE A 79 -1.13 -4.61 -1.73
C ILE A 79 -1.59 -4.84 -3.17
N ARG A 80 -2.80 -5.40 -3.32
CA ARG A 80 -3.45 -5.52 -4.63
C ARG A 80 -4.28 -4.27 -4.89
N ILE A 81 -3.96 -3.56 -5.97
CA ILE A 81 -4.69 -2.40 -6.45
C ILE A 81 -5.52 -2.84 -7.65
N ASP A 82 -6.83 -2.67 -7.58
CA ASP A 82 -7.71 -3.15 -8.65
C ASP A 82 -7.81 -2.14 -9.81
N ALA A 83 -8.12 -2.65 -11.00
CA ALA A 83 -8.45 -1.84 -12.16
C ALA A 83 -9.70 -0.95 -11.88
N PRO A 84 -9.85 0.23 -12.53
CA PRO A 84 -9.06 0.75 -13.65
C PRO A 84 -7.93 1.70 -13.23
N ASN A 85 -7.45 1.66 -11.98
CA ASN A 85 -6.34 2.52 -11.57
C ASN A 85 -5.10 2.24 -12.44
N ARG A 86 -4.37 3.29 -12.84
CA ARG A 86 -3.13 3.16 -13.64
C ARG A 86 -2.03 2.36 -12.92
N MET A 87 -2.09 2.29 -11.60
CA MET A 87 -1.21 1.52 -10.72
C MET A 87 -1.79 0.15 -10.37
N ALA A 88 -2.82 -0.32 -11.10
CA ALA A 88 -3.39 -1.65 -10.88
C ALA A 88 -2.32 -2.73 -10.98
N GLY A 89 -2.34 -3.66 -10.03
CA GLY A 89 -1.29 -4.67 -9.86
C GLY A 89 -1.11 -5.07 -8.41
N THR A 90 -0.17 -5.99 -8.17
CA THR A 90 0.20 -6.42 -6.82
C THR A 90 1.55 -5.81 -6.47
N TRP A 91 1.58 -5.10 -5.36
CA TRP A 91 2.73 -4.36 -4.85
C TRP A 91 3.22 -4.97 -3.55
N GLN A 92 4.50 -4.87 -3.28
CA GLN A 92 5.06 -5.17 -1.96
C GLN A 92 5.15 -3.88 -1.15
N VAL A 93 4.95 -3.97 0.17
CA VAL A 93 5.20 -2.83 1.06
C VAL A 93 6.70 -2.55 1.10
N ASP A 94 7.07 -1.31 0.74
CA ASP A 94 8.43 -0.82 0.80
C ASP A 94 8.72 -0.23 2.18
N GLY A 95 9.66 -0.85 2.90
CA GLY A 95 10.10 -0.41 4.21
C GLY A 95 9.01 -0.49 5.30
N ARG A 96 9.08 0.45 6.25
CA ARG A 96 8.15 0.50 7.39
C ARG A 96 7.00 1.47 7.06
N PRO A 97 5.73 1.02 7.12
CA PRO A 97 4.58 1.91 7.05
C PRO A 97 4.68 3.07 8.06
N GLY A 98 4.50 4.29 7.57
CA GLY A 98 4.46 5.49 8.40
C GLY A 98 3.07 5.70 8.98
N GLU A 99 2.95 5.72 10.31
CA GLU A 99 1.70 6.07 11.00
C GLU A 99 1.76 7.55 11.42
N TRP A 100 0.69 8.29 11.20
CA TRP A 100 0.58 9.71 11.56
C TRP A 100 -0.86 10.04 12.02
N PRO A 101 -1.11 11.19 12.67
CA PRO A 101 -2.41 11.43 13.31
C PRO A 101 -3.66 11.37 12.43
N ALA A 102 -3.52 11.46 11.10
CA ALA A 102 -4.64 11.31 10.18
C ALA A 102 -4.59 10.03 9.34
N GLY A 103 -3.75 9.04 9.70
CA GLY A 103 -3.79 7.71 9.11
C GLY A 103 -2.41 7.09 8.88
N SER A 104 -2.29 6.39 7.75
CA SER A 104 -1.08 5.68 7.34
C SER A 104 -0.60 6.17 5.97
N GLU A 105 0.73 6.25 5.82
CA GLU A 105 1.44 6.34 4.55
C GLU A 105 2.22 5.04 4.34
N VAL A 106 1.98 4.35 3.23
CA VAL A 106 2.61 3.06 2.93
C VAL A 106 3.36 3.19 1.61
N GLY A 107 4.69 3.07 1.67
CA GLY A 107 5.53 2.97 0.47
C GLY A 107 5.30 1.63 -0.23
N LEU A 108 5.33 1.62 -1.56
CA LEU A 108 5.08 0.45 -2.38
C LEU A 108 6.11 0.32 -3.49
N VAL A 109 6.53 -0.92 -3.74
CA VAL A 109 7.46 -1.30 -4.81
C VAL A 109 6.86 -2.48 -5.59
N MET A 110 7.08 -2.50 -6.91
CA MET A 110 6.68 -3.64 -7.73
C MET A 110 7.46 -4.89 -7.35
N GLY A 111 6.73 -5.98 -7.08
CA GLY A 111 7.28 -7.29 -6.73
C GLY A 111 7.69 -8.14 -7.91
#